data_AF-H9FHN5-F1
#
_entry.id   AF-H9FHN5-F1
#
_cell.length_a   1.000
_cell.length_b   1.000
_cell.length_c   1.000
_cell.angle_alpha   90.00
_cell.angle_beta   90.00
_cell.angle_gamma   90.00
#
_symmetry.space_group_name_H-M   'P 1'
#
loop_
_entity.id
_entity.type
_entity.pdbx_description
1 polymer ?
#
loop_
_entity_poly.entity_id
_entity_poly.type
_entity_poly.pdbx_seq_one_letter_code
_entity_poly.pdbx_strand_id
1 'polypeptide(L)'
;ATSTVAAGCPDQSPELQPWNPGHDQDYHVHISQGKTLLLTSSATVYSIHISEGGKLVIKDHNEPIVLRTRHILIDNGGELHAGSALCPFQGNFT
;
A
#
# COMPACT_ATOMS: atom_id res chain seq x y z
N ALA A 1 21.16 19.27 -1.13
CA ALA A 1 21.38 18.29 -0.05
C ALA A 1 20.27 17.27 -0.14
N THR A 2 20.57 16.10 -0.70
CA THR A 2 19.65 14.96 -0.71
C THR A 2 19.53 14.47 0.72
N SER A 3 18.39 14.74 1.37
CA SER A 3 18.07 14.21 2.69
C SER A 3 18.10 12.69 2.63
N THR A 4 19.20 12.11 3.09
CA THR A 4 19.23 10.75 3.61
C THR A 4 18.44 10.76 4.90
N VAL A 5 17.11 10.83 4.80
CA VAL A 5 16.25 10.36 5.88
C VAL A 5 16.69 8.91 6.08
N ALA A 6 17.19 8.56 7.27
CA ALA A 6 17.44 7.18 7.65
C ALA A 6 16.24 6.37 7.15
N ALA A 7 16.48 5.44 6.23
CA ALA A 7 15.41 4.80 5.46
C ALA A 7 14.52 3.99 6.42
N GLY A 8 13.53 4.66 7.00
CA GLY A 8 12.52 4.06 7.84
C GLY A 8 11.75 3.03 7.04
N CYS A 9 11.16 2.07 7.72
CA CYS A 9 10.28 1.11 7.07
C CYS A 9 9.21 1.88 6.27
N PRO A 10 8.88 1.49 5.02
CA PRO A 10 7.98 2.26 4.18
C PRO A 10 6.62 2.56 4.84
N ASP A 11 6.15 1.66 5.71
CA ASP A 11 4.90 1.77 6.45
C ASP A 11 4.95 2.76 7.63
N GLN A 12 6.12 3.28 7.96
CA GLN A 12 6.34 4.31 8.99
C GLN A 12 6.38 5.73 8.43
N SER A 13 6.19 5.91 7.11
CA SER A 13 6.24 7.23 6.49
C SER A 13 5.12 8.14 7.01
N PRO A 14 5.41 9.37 7.47
CA PRO A 14 4.41 10.24 8.11
C PRO A 14 3.33 10.76 7.15
N GLU A 15 3.57 10.73 5.84
CA GLU A 15 2.59 11.13 4.83
C GLU A 15 1.52 10.07 4.54
N LEU A 16 1.65 8.86 5.10
CA LEU A 16 0.71 7.77 4.88
C LEU A 16 -0.65 8.02 5.54
N GLN A 17 -1.71 7.87 4.75
CA GLN A 17 -3.08 7.88 5.24
C GLN A 17 -3.56 6.45 5.51
N PRO A 18 -4.02 6.12 6.72
CA PRO A 18 -4.63 4.83 7.00
C PRO A 18 -5.79 4.54 6.04
N TRP A 19 -5.78 3.36 5.44
CA TRP A 19 -6.77 2.94 4.45
C TRP A 19 -7.31 1.56 4.79
N ASN A 20 -8.63 1.50 4.92
CA ASN A 20 -9.41 0.28 5.08
C ASN A 20 -10.65 0.41 4.16
N PRO A 21 -10.63 -0.17 2.96
CA PRO A 21 -11.78 -0.14 2.06
C PRO A 21 -12.87 -1.15 2.45
N GLY A 22 -12.68 -1.96 3.49
CA GLY A 22 -13.60 -3.01 3.88
C GLY A 22 -13.65 -4.16 2.88
N HIS A 23 -14.83 -4.79 2.78
CA HIS A 23 -15.05 -5.95 1.94
C HIS A 23 -16.21 -5.70 0.98
N ASP A 24 -15.89 -5.29 -0.25
CA ASP A 24 -16.84 -5.07 -1.32
C ASP A 24 -16.26 -5.60 -2.64
N GLN A 25 -16.83 -6.69 -3.16
CA GLN A 25 -16.34 -7.34 -4.37
C GLN A 25 -16.58 -6.53 -5.66
N ASP A 26 -17.40 -5.49 -5.62
CA ASP A 26 -17.72 -4.63 -6.75
C ASP A 26 -16.98 -3.28 -6.69
N TYR A 27 -16.24 -3.02 -5.62
CA TYR A 27 -15.54 -1.75 -5.44
C TYR A 27 -14.25 -1.67 -6.28
N HIS A 28 -14.21 -0.70 -7.19
CA HIS A 28 -13.03 -0.38 -7.99
C HIS A 28 -12.23 0.76 -7.36
N VAL A 29 -10.98 0.49 -6.98
CA VAL A 29 -10.11 1.45 -6.30
C VAL A 29 -9.16 2.11 -7.31
N HIS A 30 -9.04 3.44 -7.25
CA HIS A 30 -8.04 4.21 -7.99
C HIS A 30 -7.18 5.08 -7.04
N ILE A 31 -5.89 4.77 -6.99
CA ILE A 31 -4.86 5.42 -6.18
C ILE A 31 -3.95 6.21 -7.12
N SER A 32 -4.25 7.51 -7.29
CA SER A 32 -3.50 8.43 -8.17
C SER A 32 -2.71 9.47 -7.37
N GLN A 33 -2.19 10.48 -8.06
CA GLN A 33 -1.41 11.57 -7.48
C GLN A 33 -1.99 12.11 -6.16
N GLY A 34 -1.10 12.28 -5.17
CA GLY A 34 -1.45 12.82 -3.87
C GLY A 34 -2.10 11.82 -2.91
N LYS A 35 -2.39 10.58 -3.36
CA LYS A 35 -2.85 9.50 -2.49
C LYS A 35 -1.69 8.59 -2.11
N THR A 36 -1.28 8.67 -0.85
CA THR A 36 -0.32 7.76 -0.23
C THR A 36 -1.03 7.00 0.88
N LEU A 37 -1.40 5.76 0.62
CA LEU A 37 -2.29 4.96 1.47
C LEU A 37 -1.53 3.86 2.18
N LEU A 38 -1.87 3.63 3.45
CA LEU A 38 -1.40 2.51 4.26
C LEU A 38 -2.54 1.51 4.45
N LEU A 39 -2.44 0.33 3.85
CA LEU A 39 -3.39 -0.76 4.09
C LEU A 39 -3.19 -1.28 5.51
N THR A 40 -4.13 -0.99 6.40
CA THR A 40 -4.01 -1.31 7.84
C THR A 40 -4.74 -2.57 8.26
N SER A 41 -5.56 -3.16 7.38
CA SER A 41 -6.39 -4.33 7.66
C SER A 41 -6.73 -5.09 6.38
N SER A 42 -7.21 -6.33 6.54
CA SER A 42 -7.67 -7.15 5.42
C SER A 42 -8.82 -6.48 4.65
N ALA A 43 -8.85 -6.69 3.33
CA ALA A 43 -9.79 -6.04 2.44
C ALA A 43 -10.19 -6.94 1.26
N THR A 44 -11.39 -6.69 0.72
CA THR A 44 -11.84 -7.27 -0.55
C THR A 44 -12.31 -6.14 -1.45
N VAL A 45 -11.74 -6.04 -2.65
CA VAL A 45 -12.10 -5.05 -3.68
C VAL A 45 -12.11 -5.70 -5.05
N TYR A 46 -12.88 -5.18 -6.00
CA TYR A 46 -12.89 -5.73 -7.37
C TYR A 46 -11.51 -5.62 -8.03
N SER A 47 -10.94 -4.40 -8.06
CA SER A 47 -9.65 -4.08 -8.67
C SER A 47 -8.98 -2.92 -7.96
N ILE A 48 -7.65 -2.85 -8.06
CA ILE A 48 -6.87 -1.67 -7.65
C ILE A 48 -6.07 -1.17 -8.84
N HIS A 49 -6.19 0.11 -9.15
CA HIS A 49 -5.32 0.80 -10.10
C HIS A 49 -4.48 1.82 -9.35
N ILE A 50 -3.16 1.69 -9.44
CA ILE A 50 -2.18 2.59 -8.84
C ILE A 50 -1.43 3.28 -9.98
N SER A 51 -1.60 4.59 -10.10
CA SER A 51 -1.13 5.38 -11.25
C SER A 51 -0.60 6.74 -10.80
N GLU A 52 0.04 7.49 -11.69
CA GLU A 52 0.35 8.92 -11.49
C GLU A 52 1.09 9.24 -10.16
N GLY A 53 1.98 8.35 -9.72
CA GLY A 53 2.71 8.50 -8.45
C GLY A 53 1.88 8.22 -7.19
N GLY A 54 0.67 7.69 -7.32
CA GLY A 54 -0.10 7.14 -6.21
C GLY A 54 0.64 5.97 -5.54
N LYS A 55 0.45 5.79 -4.24
CA LYS A 55 1.21 4.81 -3.46
C LYS A 55 0.30 4.01 -2.54
N LEU A 56 0.45 2.68 -2.59
CA LEU A 56 -0.12 1.75 -1.63
C LEU A 56 1.01 1.10 -0.83
N VAL A 57 0.96 1.21 0.49
CA VAL A 57 1.91 0.58 1.40
C VAL A 57 1.18 -0.41 2.29
N ILE A 58 1.75 -1.60 2.48
CA ILE A 58 1.21 -2.63 3.38
C ILE A 58 1.80 -2.42 4.77
N LYS A 59 0.95 -2.32 5.79
CA LYS A 59 1.39 -2.16 7.18
C LYS A 59 2.12 -3.40 7.67
N ASP A 60 3.36 -3.24 8.13
CA ASP A 60 4.18 -4.34 8.63
C ASP A 60 3.91 -4.55 10.13
N HIS A 61 2.92 -5.38 10.43
CA HIS A 61 2.55 -5.73 11.80
C HIS A 61 2.18 -7.21 11.92
N ASN A 62 2.04 -7.70 13.16
CA ASN A 62 1.87 -9.12 13.44
C ASN A 62 0.51 -9.70 13.00
N GLU A 63 -0.50 -8.87 12.76
CA GLU A 63 -1.79 -9.36 12.27
C GLU A 63 -1.73 -9.58 10.75
N PRO A 64 -2.13 -10.77 10.26
CA PRO A 64 -2.16 -11.02 8.81
C PRO A 64 -3.09 -10.05 8.08
N ILE A 65 -2.61 -9.47 6.99
CA ILE A 65 -3.42 -8.73 6.03
C ILE A 65 -3.68 -9.62 4.82
N VAL A 66 -4.95 -9.79 4.49
CA VAL A 66 -5.38 -10.47 3.25
C VAL A 66 -6.04 -9.46 2.33
N LEU A 67 -5.52 -9.30 1.12
CA LEU A 67 -6.08 -8.42 0.09
C LEU A 67 -6.66 -9.26 -1.05
N ARG A 68 -7.98 -9.46 -1.04
CA ARG A 68 -8.68 -10.17 -2.12
C ARG A 68 -9.03 -9.20 -3.23
N THR A 69 -8.43 -9.36 -4.39
CA THR A 69 -8.77 -8.60 -5.59
C THR A 69 -8.57 -9.42 -6.85
N ARG A 70 -9.23 -9.04 -7.96
CA ARG A 70 -9.06 -9.74 -9.24
C ARG A 70 -7.76 -9.36 -9.93
N HIS A 71 -7.35 -8.10 -9.80
CA HIS A 71 -6.09 -7.60 -10.34
C HIS A 71 -5.67 -6.31 -9.64
N ILE A 72 -4.36 -6.09 -9.63
CA ILE A 72 -3.74 -4.81 -9.31
C ILE A 72 -3.01 -4.34 -10.56
N LEU A 73 -3.37 -3.19 -11.09
CA LEU A 73 -2.65 -2.52 -12.17
C LEU A 73 -1.77 -1.43 -11.56
N ILE A 74 -0.47 -1.46 -11.88
CA ILE A 74 0.50 -0.44 -11.48
C ILE A 74 1.09 0.13 -12.76
N ASP A 75 0.89 1.43 -12.99
CA ASP A 75 1.44 2.13 -14.17
C ASP A 75 1.83 3.57 -13.83
N ASN A 76 2.43 4.28 -14.80
CA ASN A 76 2.69 5.73 -14.71
C ASN A 76 3.32 6.20 -13.39
N GLY A 77 4.27 5.42 -12.85
CA GLY A 77 4.98 5.75 -11.62
C GLY A 77 4.22 5.42 -10.33
N GLY A 78 3.10 4.72 -10.40
CA GLY A 78 2.42 4.15 -9.24
C GLY A 78 3.30 3.16 -8.49
N GLU A 79 3.08 3.04 -7.18
CA GLU A 79 3.94 2.27 -6.28
C GLU A 79 3.13 1.36 -5.35
N LEU A 80 3.58 0.11 -5.20
CA LEU A 80 3.12 -0.82 -4.17
C LEU A 80 4.31 -1.28 -3.34
N HIS A 81 4.25 -1.10 -2.02
CA HIS A 81 5.34 -1.45 -1.10
C HIS A 81 4.88 -2.40 -0.01
N ALA A 82 5.64 -3.47 0.19
CA ALA A 82 5.59 -4.33 1.38
C ALA A 82 7.02 -4.46 1.91
N GLY A 83 7.38 -3.61 2.88
CA GLY A 83 8.77 -3.46 3.32
C GLY A 83 9.69 -2.86 2.24
N SER A 84 10.99 -2.83 2.53
CA SER A 84 12.06 -2.35 1.65
C SER A 84 13.32 -3.22 1.80
N ALA A 85 14.34 -2.94 0.99
CA ALA A 85 15.62 -3.64 1.09
C ALA A 85 16.33 -3.47 2.46
N LEU A 86 16.13 -2.32 3.13
CA LEU A 86 16.73 -2.03 4.43
C LEU A 86 15.79 -2.30 5.61
N CYS A 87 14.50 -2.45 5.36
CA CYS A 87 13.51 -2.90 6.34
C CYS A 87 12.60 -3.95 5.68
N PRO A 88 13.03 -5.23 5.64
CA PRO A 88 12.25 -6.29 5.01
C PRO A 88 10.93 -6.51 5.74
N PHE A 89 9.87 -6.76 4.97
CA PHE A 89 8.55 -7.06 5.51
C PHE A 89 8.59 -8.30 6.42
N GLN A 90 8.05 -8.20 7.64
CA GLN A 90 8.02 -9.28 8.63
C GLN A 90 6.62 -9.90 8.80
N GLY A 91 5.57 -9.16 8.46
CA GLY A 91 4.18 -9.58 8.57
C GLY A 91 3.78 -10.65 7.56
N ASN A 92 2.50 -11.01 7.61
CA ASN A 92 1.89 -11.89 6.62
C ASN A 92 0.97 -11.07 5.72
N PHE A 93 1.29 -11.04 4.43
CA PHE A 93 0.50 -10.40 3.39
C PHE A 93 0.19 -11.40 2.29
N THR A 94 -1.09 -11.61 2.02
CA THR A 94 -1.59 -12.56 0.98
C THR A 94 -2.63 -11.91 0.09
#